data_AF-A0A969JQQ7-F1
#
_entry.id   AF-A0A969JQQ7-F1
#
_cell.length_a   1.000
_cell.length_b   1.000
_cell.length_c   1.000
_cell.angle_alpha   90.00
_cell.angle_beta   90.00
_cell.angle_gamma   90.00
#
_symmetry.space_group_name_H-M   'P 1'
#
loop_
_entity.id
_entity.type
_entity.pdbx_description
1 polymer ?
#
loop_
_entity_poly.entity_id
_entity_poly.type
_entity_poly.pdbx_seq_one_letter_code
_entity_poly.pdbx_strand_id
1 'polypeptide(L)'
;MLMLLDGLELTGITTVVIDQFNLIPALGAASELNPLLSVQISDSEALLNLATVIAPVSSARPGTPILRLRVTHESGEEQKMEINQGSLEKISVHPGEEVKLSLQPLNRVDIGMGRPGLGGGLTLKKAGDLGIVIDARGRPLNLPSDGSRRREMQSKWLKVLES
;
A
#
# COMPACT_ATOMS: atom_id res chain seq x y z
N MET A 1 -1.75 -10.15 -4.37
CA MET A 1 -1.96 -8.93 -3.57
C MET A 1 -3.18 -9.01 -2.67
N LEU A 2 -4.41 -9.25 -3.17
CA LEU A 2 -5.62 -9.24 -2.32
C LEU A 2 -5.52 -10.14 -1.07
N MET A 3 -4.99 -11.35 -1.23
CA MET A 3 -4.73 -12.28 -0.11
C MET A 3 -3.80 -11.68 0.97
N LEU A 4 -2.76 -10.93 0.57
CA LEU A 4 -1.84 -10.30 1.53
C LEU A 4 -2.54 -9.18 2.30
N LEU A 5 -3.34 -8.37 1.61
CA LEU A 5 -4.10 -7.29 2.23
C LEU A 5 -5.11 -7.82 3.25
N ASP A 6 -5.81 -8.91 2.90
CA ASP A 6 -6.83 -9.53 3.76
C ASP A 6 -6.20 -10.30 4.93
N GLY A 7 -5.07 -10.98 4.70
CA GLY A 7 -4.42 -11.80 5.73
C GLY A 7 -3.59 -11.00 6.73
N LEU A 8 -2.95 -9.92 6.29
CA LEU A 8 -2.11 -9.09 7.16
C LEU A 8 -2.86 -7.91 7.78
N GLU A 9 -4.04 -7.58 7.26
CA GLU A 9 -4.84 -6.43 7.69
C GLU A 9 -4.01 -5.14 7.88
N LEU A 10 -3.11 -4.87 6.92
CA LEU A 10 -2.17 -3.73 6.98
C LEU A 10 -2.86 -2.42 7.35
N THR A 11 -2.16 -1.56 8.09
CA THR A 11 -2.57 -0.20 8.45
C THR A 11 -1.44 0.79 8.17
N GLY A 12 -1.79 2.04 7.92
CA GLY A 12 -0.83 3.09 7.61
C GLY A 12 -0.18 2.94 6.24
N ILE A 13 1.07 3.40 6.11
CA ILE A 13 1.85 3.28 4.88
C ILE A 13 2.86 2.15 5.05
N THR A 14 2.76 1.11 4.21
CA THR A 14 3.59 -0.09 4.30
C THR A 14 4.11 -0.49 2.93
N THR A 15 5.41 -0.75 2.82
CA THR A 15 6.00 -1.37 1.61
C THR A 15 5.95 -2.88 1.74
N VAL A 16 5.43 -3.55 0.72
CA VAL A 16 5.37 -5.01 0.64
C VAL A 16 6.47 -5.47 -0.30
N VAL A 17 7.33 -6.36 0.19
CA VAL A 17 8.42 -6.98 -0.58
C VAL A 17 8.26 -8.50 -0.61
N ILE A 18 8.71 -9.14 -1.69
CA ILE A 18 8.72 -10.60 -1.85
C ILE A 18 10.16 -11.09 -1.88
N ASP A 19 10.48 -12.05 -1.01
CA ASP A 19 11.72 -12.80 -1.06
C ASP A 19 11.61 -13.95 -2.05
N GLN A 20 12.01 -13.71 -3.30
CA GLN A 20 11.91 -14.70 -4.37
C GLN A 20 12.94 -15.82 -4.24
N PHE A 21 14.03 -15.57 -3.51
CA PHE A 21 15.19 -16.47 -3.43
C PHE A 21 15.35 -17.12 -2.05
N ASN A 22 14.39 -16.91 -1.14
CA ASN A 22 14.40 -17.38 0.25
C ASN A 22 15.67 -16.97 1.02
N LEU A 23 16.14 -15.75 0.78
CA LEU A 23 17.36 -15.23 1.39
C LEU A 23 17.14 -14.72 2.81
N ILE A 24 15.96 -14.20 3.14
CA ILE A 24 15.70 -13.54 4.43
C ILE A 24 16.07 -14.43 5.63
N PRO A 25 15.70 -15.72 5.68
CA PRO A 25 16.10 -16.58 6.81
C PRO A 25 17.62 -16.74 6.92
N ALA A 26 18.31 -16.94 5.79
CA ALA A 26 19.76 -17.10 5.77
C ALA A 26 20.49 -15.80 6.13
N LEU A 27 20.00 -14.65 5.64
CA LEU A 27 20.49 -13.32 5.99
C LEU A 27 20.29 -13.04 7.48
N GLY A 28 19.14 -13.42 8.03
CA GLY A 28 18.87 -13.29 9.47
C GLY A 28 19.91 -14.02 10.31
N ALA A 29 20.22 -15.27 9.98
CA ALA A 29 21.27 -16.03 10.66
C ALA A 29 22.67 -15.43 10.45
N ALA A 30 22.99 -14.96 9.24
CA ALA A 30 24.28 -14.34 8.94
C ALA A 30 24.46 -12.95 9.56
N SER A 31 23.36 -12.27 9.91
CA SER A 31 23.37 -10.91 10.45
C SER A 31 24.11 -10.79 11.78
N GLU A 32 24.15 -11.87 12.58
CA GLU A 32 24.92 -11.91 13.83
C GLU A 32 26.44 -11.78 13.60
N LEU A 33 26.92 -12.27 12.45
CA LEU A 33 28.33 -12.24 12.08
C LEU A 33 28.67 -10.98 11.28
N ASN A 34 27.78 -10.59 10.37
CA ASN A 34 27.98 -9.43 9.50
C ASN A 34 26.64 -8.73 9.18
N PRO A 35 26.25 -7.74 9.99
CA PRO A 35 25.02 -6.97 9.77
C PRO A 35 25.00 -6.23 8.43
N LEU A 36 26.17 -5.83 7.91
CA LEU A 36 26.25 -5.05 6.66
C LEU A 36 25.77 -5.84 5.44
N LEU A 37 26.01 -7.16 5.40
CA LEU A 37 25.52 -8.01 4.33
C LEU A 37 23.99 -8.02 4.26
N SER A 38 23.33 -8.01 5.42
CA SER A 38 21.86 -7.99 5.49
C SER A 38 21.29 -6.69 4.94
N VAL A 39 21.91 -5.55 5.25
CA VAL A 39 21.51 -4.24 4.73
C VAL A 39 21.74 -4.16 3.22
N GLN A 40 22.94 -4.54 2.76
CA GLN A 40 23.30 -4.49 1.34
C GLN A 40 22.38 -5.34 0.46
N ILE A 41 22.02 -6.53 0.91
CA ILE A 41 21.15 -7.43 0.14
C ILE A 41 19.70 -6.97 0.20
N SER A 42 19.26 -6.35 1.30
CA SER A 42 17.91 -5.75 1.39
C SER A 42 17.72 -4.57 0.42
N ASP A 43 18.78 -3.80 0.16
CA ASP A 43 18.77 -2.68 -0.80
C ASP A 43 19.06 -3.12 -2.26
N SER A 44 19.34 -4.41 -2.46
CA SER A 44 19.57 -5.00 -3.78
C SER A 44 18.27 -5.43 -4.46
N GLU A 45 18.36 -5.89 -5.72
CA GLU A 45 17.22 -6.46 -6.46
C GLU A 45 16.86 -7.89 -6.01
N ALA A 46 17.48 -8.40 -4.94
CA ALA A 46 17.21 -9.74 -4.42
C ALA A 46 15.83 -9.86 -3.74
N LEU A 47 15.26 -8.74 -3.28
CA LEU A 47 13.89 -8.65 -2.80
C LEU A 47 13.06 -7.89 -3.83
N LEU A 48 12.00 -8.53 -4.34
CA LEU A 48 11.11 -7.87 -5.27
C LEU A 48 10.24 -6.87 -4.50
N ASN A 49 10.37 -5.58 -4.82
CA ASN A 49 9.45 -4.57 -4.32
C ASN A 49 8.09 -4.73 -5.03
N LEU A 50 7.09 -5.24 -4.31
CA LEU A 50 5.79 -5.56 -4.90
C LEU A 50 4.89 -4.34 -4.99
N ALA A 51 4.73 -3.59 -3.89
CA ALA A 51 3.88 -2.39 -3.85
C ALA A 51 4.13 -1.56 -2.59
N THR A 52 3.78 -0.28 -2.67
CA THR A 52 3.49 0.51 -1.46
C THR A 52 1.98 0.51 -1.21
N VAL A 53 1.58 0.02 -0.04
CA VAL A 53 0.19 -0.01 0.42
C VAL A 53 -0.07 1.16 1.36
N ILE A 54 -1.11 1.93 1.07
CA ILE A 54 -1.65 2.97 1.94
C ILE A 54 -3.00 2.47 2.45
N ALA A 55 -3.09 2.15 3.73
CA ALA A 55 -4.28 1.59 4.36
C ALA A 55 -4.77 2.52 5.49
N PRO A 56 -5.64 3.51 5.17
CA PRO A 56 -6.17 4.44 6.17
C PRO A 56 -7.06 3.72 7.19
N VAL A 57 -6.92 4.07 8.47
CA VAL A 57 -7.78 3.61 9.56
C VAL A 57 -8.89 4.63 9.78
N SER A 58 -10.12 4.22 9.48
CA SER A 58 -11.30 5.07 9.42
C SER A 58 -12.54 4.30 9.83
N SER A 59 -13.41 4.95 10.61
CA SER A 59 -14.75 4.48 10.97
C SER A 59 -15.87 5.19 10.19
N ALA A 60 -15.51 5.91 9.13
CA ALA A 60 -16.48 6.59 8.27
C ALA A 60 -17.45 5.60 7.61
N ARG A 61 -18.58 6.12 7.10
CA ARG A 61 -19.53 5.29 6.34
C ARG A 61 -18.97 4.97 4.95
N PRO A 62 -19.24 3.78 4.39
CA PRO A 62 -18.87 3.48 3.00
C PRO A 62 -19.31 4.58 2.03
N GLY A 63 -18.45 4.92 1.07
CA GLY A 63 -18.65 6.02 0.13
C GLY A 63 -18.27 7.41 0.64
N THR A 64 -17.93 7.56 1.92
CA THR A 64 -17.46 8.84 2.47
C THR A 64 -16.02 9.12 2.02
N PRO A 65 -15.67 10.31 1.51
CA PRO A 65 -14.28 10.67 1.23
C PRO A 65 -13.42 10.65 2.50
N ILE A 66 -12.29 9.95 2.47
CA ILE A 66 -11.39 9.79 3.64
C ILE A 66 -9.95 10.22 3.39
N LEU A 67 -9.51 10.29 2.14
CA LEU A 67 -8.15 10.65 1.79
C LEU A 67 -8.14 11.36 0.44
N ARG A 68 -7.42 12.48 0.35
CA ARG A 68 -7.00 13.06 -0.93
C ARG A 68 -5.53 12.77 -1.14
N LEU A 69 -5.20 12.32 -2.34
CA LEU A 69 -3.86 11.99 -2.74
C LEU A 69 -3.49 12.79 -3.98
N ARG A 70 -2.24 13.26 -4.01
CA ARG A 70 -1.55 13.67 -5.24
C ARG A 70 -0.32 12.81 -5.44
N VAL A 71 -0.14 12.29 -6.65
CA VAL A 71 1.07 11.61 -7.10
C VAL A 71 1.73 12.52 -8.13
N THR A 72 3.01 12.79 -7.94
CA THR A 72 3.83 13.56 -8.88
C THR A 72 4.96 12.66 -9.39
N HIS A 73 4.96 12.41 -10.69
CA HIS A 73 5.94 11.59 -11.41
C HIS A 73 7.24 12.37 -11.65
N GLU A 74 8.32 11.68 -12.01
CA GLU A 74 9.60 12.32 -12.38
C GLU A 74 9.44 13.27 -13.59
N SER A 75 8.52 12.95 -14.50
CA SER A 75 8.17 13.78 -15.65
C SER A 75 7.54 15.13 -15.26
N GLY A 76 7.12 15.28 -14.01
CA GLY A 76 6.31 16.40 -13.52
C GLY A 76 4.80 16.21 -13.72
N GLU A 77 4.37 15.12 -14.34
CA GLU A 77 2.95 14.76 -14.43
C GLU A 77 2.35 14.59 -13.03
N GLU A 78 1.16 15.14 -12.81
CA GLU A 78 0.45 15.02 -11.56
C GLU A 78 -0.88 14.29 -11.73
N GLN A 79 -1.10 13.25 -10.93
CA GLN A 79 -2.39 12.61 -10.76
C GLN A 79 -2.97 12.99 -9.39
N LYS A 80 -4.24 13.40 -9.37
CA LYS A 80 -4.98 13.71 -8.14
C LYS A 80 -6.16 12.77 -8.00
N MET A 81 -6.39 12.26 -6.80
CA MET A 81 -7.47 11.32 -6.53
C MET A 81 -8.07 11.56 -5.15
N GLU A 82 -9.38 11.37 -5.06
CA GLU A 82 -10.12 11.32 -3.81
C GLU A 82 -10.53 9.87 -3.54
N ILE A 83 -10.21 9.37 -2.35
CA ILE A 83 -10.40 7.99 -1.93
C ILE A 83 -11.60 7.93 -0.99
N ASN A 84 -12.51 7.02 -1.27
CA ASN A 84 -13.71 6.81 -0.48
C ASN A 84 -13.57 5.59 0.43
N GLN A 85 -14.15 5.68 1.62
CA GLN A 85 -14.28 4.55 2.54
C GLN A 85 -14.95 3.36 1.83
N GLY A 86 -14.39 2.17 2.00
CA GLY A 86 -14.88 0.94 1.40
C GLY A 86 -14.25 0.62 0.04
N SER A 87 -13.43 1.51 -0.53
CA SER A 87 -12.80 1.27 -1.83
C SER A 87 -11.42 0.59 -1.72
N LEU A 88 -11.01 0.00 -2.84
CA LEU A 88 -9.64 -0.45 -3.09
C LEU A 88 -9.26 0.21 -4.40
N GLU A 89 -8.17 0.97 -4.41
CA GLU A 89 -7.67 1.66 -5.60
C GLU A 89 -6.23 1.24 -5.87
N LYS A 90 -5.83 1.25 -7.14
CA LYS A 90 -4.44 1.05 -7.56
C LYS A 90 -4.00 2.21 -8.45
N ILE A 91 -2.80 2.72 -8.22
CA ILE A 91 -2.15 3.71 -9.06
C ILE A 91 -0.95 3.03 -9.69
N SER A 92 -1.04 2.85 -11.00
CA SER A 92 0.03 2.31 -11.81
C SER A 92 1.15 3.34 -11.91
N VAL A 93 2.33 2.94 -11.44
CA VAL A 93 3.58 3.70 -11.53
C VAL A 93 4.58 2.77 -12.18
N HIS A 94 5.49 3.27 -13.03
CA HIS A 94 6.47 2.39 -13.66
C HIS A 94 7.37 1.76 -12.59
N PRO A 95 7.62 0.44 -12.63
CA PRO A 95 8.48 -0.21 -11.65
C PRO A 95 9.86 0.46 -11.60
N GLY A 96 10.34 0.78 -10.40
CA GLY A 96 11.60 1.47 -10.17
C GLY A 96 11.57 3.00 -10.30
N GLU A 97 10.48 3.60 -10.77
CA GLU A 97 10.32 5.06 -10.88
C GLU A 97 10.28 5.74 -9.49
N GLU A 98 10.91 6.91 -9.35
CA GLU A 98 10.72 7.76 -8.17
C GLU A 98 9.41 8.55 -8.27
N VAL A 99 8.57 8.50 -7.23
CA VAL A 99 7.34 9.30 -7.20
C VAL A 99 7.17 10.02 -5.87
N LYS A 100 6.63 11.25 -5.95
CA LYS A 100 6.30 12.06 -4.77
C LYS A 100 4.81 11.97 -4.50
N LEU A 101 4.47 11.60 -3.28
CA LEU A 101 3.12 11.50 -2.77
C LEU A 101 2.82 12.65 -1.84
N SER A 102 1.65 13.26 -1.99
CA SER A 102 1.07 14.17 -0.99
C SER A 102 -0.24 13.58 -0.51
N LEU A 103 -0.30 13.28 0.78
CA LEU A 103 -1.42 12.62 1.44
C LEU A 103 -2.12 13.60 2.36
N GLN A 104 -3.41 13.80 2.14
CA GLN A 104 -4.28 14.64 2.96
C GLN A 104 -5.44 13.82 3.50
N PRO A 105 -5.33 13.28 4.72
CA PRO A 105 -6.45 12.63 5.39
C PRO A 105 -7.62 13.59 5.58
N LEU A 106 -8.82 13.08 5.38
CA LEU A 106 -10.07 13.78 5.68
C LEU A 106 -10.68 13.19 6.95
N ASN A 107 -11.61 13.90 7.59
CA ASN A 107 -12.37 13.38 8.74
C ASN A 107 -11.50 12.82 9.90
N ARG A 108 -10.30 13.37 10.09
CA ARG A 108 -9.30 12.90 11.08
C ARG A 108 -8.90 11.43 10.92
N VAL A 109 -8.95 10.89 9.71
CA VAL A 109 -8.51 9.52 9.42
C VAL A 109 -7.02 9.38 9.69
N ASP A 110 -6.63 8.23 10.26
CA ASP A 110 -5.23 7.92 10.51
C ASP A 110 -4.63 7.19 9.30
N ILE A 111 -3.49 7.66 8.82
CA ILE A 111 -2.74 7.06 7.71
C ILE A 111 -1.35 6.58 8.15
N GLY A 112 -1.09 6.47 9.45
CA GLY A 112 0.18 6.00 10.00
C GLY A 112 1.27 7.07 10.06
N MET A 113 0.90 8.35 10.02
CA MET A 113 1.84 9.48 10.12
C MET A 113 2.03 9.99 11.56
N GLY A 114 1.69 9.16 12.56
CA GLY A 114 1.92 9.42 13.99
C GLY A 114 0.70 9.92 14.78
N ARG A 115 -0.32 10.48 14.12
CA ARG A 115 -1.63 10.76 14.76
C ARG A 115 -2.77 10.87 13.74
N PRO A 116 -4.03 10.63 14.15
CA PRO A 116 -5.19 10.78 13.27
C PRO A 116 -5.34 12.19 12.69
N GLY A 117 -5.58 12.29 11.38
CA GLY A 117 -5.72 13.54 10.64
C GLY A 117 -4.42 14.19 10.20
N LEU A 118 -3.25 13.63 10.55
CA LEU A 118 -1.97 14.15 10.08
C LEU A 118 -1.65 13.61 8.69
N GLY A 119 -1.60 14.52 7.72
CA GLY A 119 -1.11 14.28 6.36
C GLY A 119 0.35 14.67 6.18
N GLY A 120 0.89 14.43 4.98
CA GLY A 120 2.27 14.79 4.67
C GLY A 120 2.70 14.37 3.27
N GLY A 121 3.92 14.80 2.92
CA GLY A 121 4.62 14.35 1.72
C GLY A 121 5.47 13.11 1.99
N LEU A 122 5.52 12.19 1.04
CA LEU A 122 6.42 11.02 1.04
C LEU A 122 7.04 10.87 -0.35
N THR A 123 8.32 10.55 -0.43
CA THR A 123 8.97 10.16 -1.68
C THR A 123 9.17 8.65 -1.70
N LEU A 124 8.58 7.97 -2.69
CA LEU A 124 8.90 6.58 -3.00
C LEU A 124 10.08 6.61 -3.97
N LYS A 125 11.27 6.22 -3.51
CA LYS A 125 12.49 6.22 -4.34
C LYS A 125 12.46 5.19 -5.48
N LYS A 126 11.74 4.11 -5.28
CA LYS A 126 11.53 3.04 -6.26
C LYS A 126 10.11 2.52 -6.08
N ALA A 127 9.23 2.77 -7.03
CA ALA A 127 7.92 2.14 -7.06
C ALA A 127 8.05 0.62 -7.24
N GLY A 128 7.16 -0.15 -6.59
CA GLY A 128 7.08 -1.59 -6.77
C GLY A 128 6.32 -1.98 -8.04
N ASP A 129 6.32 -3.27 -8.37
CA ASP A 129 5.71 -3.80 -9.60
C ASP A 129 4.21 -3.49 -9.76
N LEU A 130 3.46 -3.42 -8.66
CA LEU A 130 2.04 -3.06 -8.65
C LEU A 130 1.83 -1.56 -8.32
N GLY A 131 2.90 -0.76 -8.28
CA GLY A 131 2.85 0.65 -7.96
C GLY A 131 2.36 0.91 -6.54
N ILE A 132 1.31 1.72 -6.42
CA ILE A 132 0.72 2.14 -5.15
C ILE A 132 -0.68 1.57 -5.03
N VAL A 133 -0.96 0.90 -3.92
CA VAL A 133 -2.28 0.34 -3.60
C VAL A 133 -2.88 1.11 -2.44
N ILE A 134 -4.10 1.59 -2.58
CA ILE A 134 -4.83 2.26 -1.50
C ILE A 134 -5.95 1.34 -1.03
N ASP A 135 -5.78 0.80 0.17
CA ASP A 135 -6.77 -0.07 0.82
C ASP A 135 -7.61 0.73 1.82
N ALA A 136 -8.66 1.35 1.31
CA ALA A 136 -9.64 2.11 2.10
C ALA A 136 -10.83 1.25 2.53
N ARG A 137 -10.75 -0.08 2.42
CA ARG A 137 -11.87 -0.98 2.70
C ARG A 137 -12.29 -0.97 4.17
N GLY A 138 -11.41 -0.49 5.05
CA GLY A 138 -11.61 -0.39 6.49
C GLY A 138 -10.97 -1.56 7.25
N ARG A 139 -10.73 -1.32 8.54
CA ARG A 139 -10.18 -2.29 9.49
C ARG A 139 -10.99 -2.25 10.79
N PRO A 140 -11.58 -3.37 11.23
CA PRO A 140 -11.60 -4.69 10.57
C PRO A 140 -12.33 -4.66 9.21
N LEU A 141 -12.00 -5.59 8.32
CA LEU A 141 -12.64 -5.68 7.00
C LEU A 141 -14.11 -6.12 7.15
N ASN A 142 -15.06 -5.24 6.82
CA ASN A 142 -16.48 -5.56 6.92
C ASN A 142 -17.02 -6.15 5.62
N LEU A 143 -17.20 -7.47 5.58
CA LEU A 143 -17.72 -8.19 4.42
C LEU A 143 -19.24 -8.39 4.53
N PRO A 144 -19.99 -8.28 3.41
CA PRO A 144 -21.40 -8.66 3.37
C PRO A 144 -21.61 -10.10 3.87
N SER A 145 -22.67 -10.32 4.64
CA SER A 145 -23.11 -11.65 5.06
C SER A 145 -23.59 -12.50 3.89
N ASP A 146 -24.24 -11.86 2.91
CA ASP A 146 -24.68 -12.50 1.66
C ASP A 146 -23.48 -12.93 0.79
N GLY A 147 -23.42 -14.23 0.50
CA GLY A 147 -22.30 -14.82 -0.24
C GLY A 147 -22.17 -14.34 -1.68
N SER A 148 -23.28 -14.01 -2.34
CA SER A 148 -23.25 -13.53 -3.73
C SER A 148 -22.71 -12.10 -3.81
N ARG A 149 -23.20 -11.21 -2.94
CA ARG A 149 -22.68 -9.83 -2.80
C ARG A 149 -21.20 -9.83 -2.41
N ARG A 150 -20.79 -10.72 -1.51
CA ARG A 150 -19.39 -10.86 -1.11
C ARG A 150 -18.49 -11.24 -2.30
N ARG A 151 -18.88 -12.25 -3.10
CA ARG A 151 -18.13 -12.66 -4.30
C ARG A 151 -18.05 -11.55 -5.33
N GLU A 152 -19.16 -10.85 -5.56
CA GLU A 152 -19.19 -9.72 -6.50
C GLU A 152 -18.21 -8.62 -6.05
N MET A 153 -18.20 -8.28 -4.77
CA MET A 153 -17.30 -7.28 -4.19
C MET A 153 -15.83 -7.72 -4.28
N GLN A 154 -15.51 -8.96 -3.96
CA GLN A 154 -14.16 -9.51 -4.11
C GLN A 154 -13.69 -9.50 -5.57
N SER A 155 -14.57 -9.84 -6.51
CA SER A 155 -14.26 -9.78 -7.95
C SER A 155 -13.96 -8.35 -8.41
N LYS A 156 -14.68 -7.34 -7.89
CA LYS A 156 -14.38 -5.93 -8.17
C LYS A 156 -12.99 -5.55 -7.67
N TRP A 157 -12.64 -5.94 -6.45
CA TRP A 157 -11.31 -5.67 -5.88
C TRP A 157 -10.18 -6.37 -6.62
N LEU A 158 -10.38 -7.63 -7.04
CA LEU A 158 -9.39 -8.34 -7.87
C LEU A 158 -9.12 -7.60 -9.18
N LYS A 159 -10.18 -7.16 -9.87
CA LYS A 159 -10.05 -6.42 -11.14
C LYS A 159 -9.24 -5.13 -11.00
N VAL A 160 -9.40 -4.39 -9.88
CA VAL A 160 -8.59 -3.19 -9.60
C VAL A 160 -7.10 -3.54 -9.46
N LEU A 161 -6.79 -4.68 -8.84
CA LEU A 161 -5.40 -5.10 -8.66
C LEU A 161 -4.78 -5.64 -9.96
N GLU A 162 -5.59 -6.13 -10.88
CA GLU A 162 -5.18 -6.67 -12.19
C GLU A 162 -5.01 -5.61 -13.28
N SER A 163 -5.66 -4.44 -13.16
CA SER A 163 -5.68 -3.37 -14.18
C SER A 163 -4.40 -2.55 -14.24
#